data_AF-A0A1S7S9L2-F1
#
_entry.id   AF-A0A1S7S9L2-F1
#
_cell.length_a   1.000
_cell.length_b   1.000
_cell.length_c   1.000
_cell.angle_alpha   90.00
_cell.angle_beta   90.00
_cell.angle_gamma   90.00
#
_symmetry.space_group_name_H-M   'P 1'
#
loop_
_entity.id
_entity.type
_entity.pdbx_description
1 polymer ?
#
loop_
_entity_poly.entity_id
_entity_poly.type
_entity_poly.pdbx_seq_one_letter_code
_entity_poly.pdbx_strand_id
1 'polypeptide(L)' 'MAPEEFRRCLCNLQWSLPDLAEVLQCDLSVVEAMSRGKANVPPLLAIWLRLLSKNTLGLVQTYTYN' A
#
# COMPACT_ATOMS: atom_id res chain seq x y z
N MET A 1 3.20 8.47 3.20
CA MET A 1 1.83 8.03 3.52
C MET A 1 1.78 7.73 5.01
N ALA A 2 0.70 8.08 5.71
CA ALA A 2 0.57 7.76 7.13
C ALA A 2 0.39 6.24 7.33
N PRO A 3 0.94 5.65 8.41
CA PRO A 3 0.81 4.22 8.69
C PRO A 3 -0.65 3.76 8.84
N GLU A 4 -1.55 4.64 9.28
CA GLU A 4 -2.99 4.36 9.36
C GLU A 4 -3.63 4.15 7.97
N GLU A 5 -3.26 4.98 7.00
CA GLU A 5 -3.73 4.88 5.62
C GLU A 5 -3.18 3.62 4.94
N PHE A 6 -1.95 3.23 5.26
CA PHE A 6 -1.33 1.99 4.78
C PHE A 6 -2.10 0.76 5.27
N ARG A 7 -2.42 0.71 6.56
CA ARG A 7 -3.25 -0.37 7.15
C ARG A 7 -4.65 -0.40 6.57
N ARG A 8 -5.25 0.76 6.30
CA ARG A 8 -6.57 0.87 5.66
C ARG A 8 -6.56 0.33 4.23
N CYS A 9 -5.54 0.64 3.42
CA CYS A 9 -5.41 0.09 2.07
C CYS A 9 -5.24 -1.43 2.09
N LEU A 10 -4.40 -1.97 2.98
CA LEU A 10 -4.25 -3.41 3.16
C LEU A 10 -5.56 -4.09 3.55
N CYS A 11 -6.31 -3.49 4.47
CA CYS A 11 -7.62 -4.01 4.88
C CYS A 11 -8.62 -4.05 3.70
N ASN A 12 -8.66 -2.99 2.89
CA ASN A 12 -9.51 -2.92 1.70
C ASN A 12 -9.12 -3.96 0.63
N LEU A 13 -7.82 -4.25 0.51
CA LEU A 13 -7.26 -5.24 -0.42
C LEU A 13 -7.35 -6.67 0.12
N GLN A 14 -7.80 -6.85 1.38
CA GLN A 14 -7.70 -8.11 2.13
C GLN A 14 -6.27 -8.68 2.18
N TRP A 15 -5.26 -7.84 2.06
CA TRP A 15 -3.86 -8.24 2.05
C TRP A 15 -3.27 -8.24 3.46
N SER A 16 -2.55 -9.31 3.77
CA SER A 16 -1.76 -9.41 5.00
C SER A 16 -0.36 -8.80 4.78
N LEU A 17 0.34 -8.46 5.87
CA LEU A 17 1.74 -8.02 5.80
C LEU A 17 2.67 -9.00 5.05
N PRO A 18 2.57 -10.34 5.25
CA PRO A 18 3.32 -11.31 4.44
C PRO A 18 2.99 -11.27 2.95
N ASP A 19 1.71 -11.24 2.56
CA ASP A 19 1.32 -11.08 1.14
C ASP A 19 1.97 -9.85 0.50
N LEU A 20 1.96 -8.72 1.21
CA LEU A 20 2.59 -7.52 0.70
C LEU A 20 4.12 -7.66 0.59
N ALA A 21 4.76 -8.36 1.54
CA ALA A 21 6.19 -8.63 1.50
C ALA A 21 6.57 -9.53 0.31
N GLU A 22 5.75 -10.55 0.01
CA GLU A 22 5.92 -11.41 -1.17
C GLU A 22 5.73 -10.63 -2.47
N VAL A 23 4.69 -9.79 -2.56
CA VAL A 23 4.42 -8.98 -3.76
C VAL A 23 5.49 -7.92 -4.00
N LEU A 24 6.03 -7.31 -2.94
CA LEU A 24 7.16 -6.39 -3.05
C LEU A 24 8.51 -7.09 -3.24
N GLN A 25 8.56 -8.41 -3.06
CA GLN A 25 9.81 -9.18 -2.91
C GLN A 25 10.78 -8.52 -1.93
N CYS A 26 10.26 -8.13 -0.75
CA CYS A 26 11.01 -7.43 0.28
C CYS A 26 10.84 -8.13 1.62
N ASP A 27 11.78 -7.92 2.54
CA ASP A 27 11.71 -8.50 3.87
C ASP A 27 10.45 -8.05 4.64
N LEU A 28 9.80 -9.01 5.30
CA LEU A 28 8.65 -8.76 6.16
C LEU A 28 8.96 -7.71 7.23
N SER A 29 10.19 -7.69 7.74
CA SER A 29 10.67 -6.70 8.72
C SER A 29 10.56 -5.27 8.20
N VAL A 30 10.78 -5.05 6.90
CA VAL A 30 10.66 -3.73 6.26
C VAL A 30 9.19 -3.32 6.18
N VAL A 31 8.32 -4.24 5.76
CA VAL A 31 6.87 -4.01 5.65
C VAL A 31 6.24 -3.76 7.03
N GLU A 32 6.67 -4.51 8.05
CA GLU A 32 6.23 -4.28 9.42
C GLU A 32 6.76 -2.95 9.98
N ALA A 33 8.00 -2.57 9.67
CA ALA A 33 8.53 -1.26 10.07
C ALA A 33 7.74 -0.12 9.42
N MET A 34 7.33 -0.27 8.16
CA MET A 34 6.44 0.66 7.46
C MET A 34 5.05 0.73 8.11
N SER A 35 4.46 -0.43 8.43
CA SER A 35 3.16 -0.50 9.11
C SER A 35 3.18 0.12 10.51
N ARG A 36 4.31 -0.01 11.21
CA ARG A 36 4.55 0.59 12.54
C ARG A 36 4.99 2.05 12.50
N GLY A 37 5.12 2.65 11.32
CA GLY A 37 5.65 4.02 11.16
C GLY A 37 7.13 4.19 11.57
N LYS A 38 7.85 3.08 11.73
CA LYS A 38 9.30 3.04 12.04
C LYS A 38 10.16 3.18 10.79
N ALA A 39 9.61 2.89 9.61
CA ALA A 39 10.27 3.08 8.32
C ALA A 39 9.46 4.06 7.47
N ASN A 40 10.16 4.92 6.75
CA ASN A 40 9.54 5.88 5.86
C ASN A 40 8.98 5.14 4.63
N VAL A 41 7.67 5.24 4.40
CA VAL A 41 7.03 4.58 3.24
C VAL A 41 7.39 5.36 1.99
N PRO A 42 8.08 4.76 1.01
CA PRO A 42 8.45 5.45 -0.21
C PRO A 42 7.20 5.98 -0.93
N PRO A 43 7.24 7.20 -1.48
CA PRO A 43 6.06 7.83 -2.09
C PRO A 43 5.51 7.02 -3.27
N LEU A 44 6.37 6.34 -4.03
CA LEU A 44 5.97 5.46 -5.12
C LEU A 44 5.13 4.27 -4.61
N LEU A 45 5.55 3.63 -3.51
CA LEU A 45 4.82 2.52 -2.89
C LEU A 45 3.46 2.98 -2.35
N ALA A 46 3.41 4.17 -1.76
CA ALA A 46 2.16 4.77 -1.29
C ALA A 46 1.16 5.02 -2.43
N ILE A 47 1.63 5.53 -3.57
CA ILE A 47 0.80 5.74 -4.76
C ILE A 47 0.31 4.40 -5.31
N TRP A 48 1.20 3.41 -5.39
CA TRP A 48 0.87 2.08 -5.88
C TRP A 48 -0.18 1.37 -5.02
N LEU A 49 -0.04 1.40 -3.69
CA LEU A 49 -1.04 0.87 -2.75
C LEU A 49 -2.39 1.59 -2.86
N ARG A 50 -2.39 2.93 -3.00
CA ARG A 50 -3.63 3.69 -3.24
C ARG A 50 -4.30 3.32 -4.55
N LEU A 51 -3.52 3.12 -5.62
CA LEU A 51 -4.05 2.70 -6.92
C LEU A 51 -4.70 1.33 -6.83
N LEU A 52 -4.03 0.36 -6.20
CA LEU A 52 -4.59 -0.98 -5.96
C LEU A 52 -5.87 -0.93 -5.14
N SER A 53 -5.85 -0.21 -4.01
CA SER A 53 -7.04 -0.06 -3.15
C SER A 53 -8.20 0.66 -3.86
N LYS A 54 -7.93 1.52 -4.85
CA LYS A 54 -8.99 2.12 -5.68
C LYS A 54 -9.47 1.17 -6.77
N ASN A 55 -8.58 0.38 -7.36
CA ASN A 55 -8.91 -0.52 -8.46
C ASN A 55 -9.80 -1.67 -7.98
N THR A 56 -9.62 -2.16 -6.74
CA THR A 56 -10.49 -3.19 -6.15
C THR A 56 -11.94 -2.74 -5.95
N LEU A 57 -12.20 -1.42 -5.96
CA LEU A 57 -13.54 -0.83 -5.88
C LEU A 57 -14.17 -0.56 -7.26
N GLY A 58 -13.50 -0.91 -8.36
CA GLY A 58 -14.02 -0.68 -9.72
C GLY A 58 -14.18 0.80 -10.11
N LEU A 59 -13.63 1.72 -9.31
CA LEU A 59 -13.66 3.15 -9.59
C LEU A 59 -12.36 3.54 -10.28
N VAL A 60 -12.33 3.30 -11.61
CA VAL A 60 -11.40 3.95 -12.53
C VAL A 60 -11.56 5.46 -12.36
N GLN A 61 -10.74 6.07 -11.52
CA GLN A 61 -10.48 7.49 -11.66
C GLN A 61 -9.33 7.61 -12.65
N THR A 62 -9.70 7.83 -13.90
CA THR A 62 -8.82 8.31 -14.96
C THR A 62 -8.06 9.52 -14.42
N TYR A 63 -6.78 9.33 -14.10
CA TYR A 63 -5.86 10.44 -13.95
C TYR A 63 -5.63 11.01 -15.35
N THR A 64 -6.53 11.88 -15.79
CA THR A 64 -6.31 12.75 -16.92
C THR A 64 -5.16 13.68 -16.53
N TYR A 65 -3.96 13.40 -17.05
CA TYR A 65 -2.94 14.43 -17.17
C TYR A 65 -3.50 15.47 -18.16
N ASN A 66 -3.84 16.65 -17.64
CA ASN A 66 -4.09 17.85 -18.43
C ASN A 66 -2.87 18.75 -18.36
#